data_AF-A0A7V4MJY1-F1
#
_entry.id   AF-A0A7V4MJY1-F1
#
_cell.length_a   1.000
_cell.length_b   1.000
_cell.length_c   1.000
_cell.angle_alpha   90.00
_cell.angle_beta   90.00
_cell.angle_gamma   90.00
#
_symmetry.space_group_name_H-M   'P 1'
#
loop_
_entity.id
_entity.type
_entity.pdbx_description
1 polymer ?
#
loop_
_entity_poly.entity_id
_entity_poly.type
_entity_poly.pdbx_seq_one_letter_code
_entity_poly.pdbx_strand_id
1 'polypeptide(L)' 'MKNKIVSIRAREILDSRGNPTVEARVSLAGGISAKAAVPSGASTGAHEALELRDG' A
#
# COMPACT_ATOMS: atom_id res chain seq x y z
N MET A 1 21.38 -1.48 14.33
CA MET A 1 19.95 -1.81 14.12
C MET A 1 19.84 -2.80 12.96
N LYS A 2 19.06 -3.88 13.09
CA LYS A 2 18.85 -4.86 12.00
C LYS A 2 17.73 -4.37 11.09
N ASN A 3 18.03 -4.07 9.82
CA ASN A 3 17.09 -3.48 8.84
C ASN A 3 16.62 -4.46 7.75
N LYS A 4 16.98 -5.75 7.84
CA LYS A 4 16.52 -6.77 6.89
C LYS A 4 14.98 -6.89 6.98
N ILE A 5 14.29 -6.80 5.84
CA ILE A 5 12.86 -7.06 5.76
C ILE A 5 12.62 -8.56 5.98
N VAL A 6 11.68 -8.90 6.86
CA VAL A 6 11.34 -10.29 7.18
C VAL A 6 9.90 -10.65 6.84
N SER A 7 9.03 -9.67 6.64
CA SER A 7 7.64 -9.89 6.23
C SER A 7 7.09 -8.66 5.55
N ILE A 8 6.28 -8.89 4.52
CA ILE A 8 5.42 -7.88 3.89
C ILE A 8 4.02 -8.51 3.79
N ARG A 9 3.00 -7.81 4.26
CA ARG A 9 1.59 -8.23 4.15
C ARG A 9 0.75 -7.07 3.67
N ALA A 10 -0.07 -7.31 2.65
CA ALA A 10 -1.04 -6.36 2.14
C ALA A 10 -2.46 -6.72 2.59
N ARG A 11 -3.34 -5.72 2.63
CA ARG A 11 -4.79 -5.89 2.82
C ARG A 11 -5.54 -4.79 2.09
N GLU A 12 -6.77 -5.08 1.73
CA GLU A 12 -7.73 -4.07 1.29
C GLU A 12 -8.23 -3.25 2.48
N ILE A 13 -8.31 -1.94 2.30
CA ILE A 13 -8.96 -0.96 3.18
C ILE A 13 -9.80 0.00 2.33
N LEU A 14 -10.55 0.91 2.97
CA LEU A 14 -11.27 1.98 2.26
C LEU A 14 -10.51 3.31 2.34
N ASP A 15 -10.49 4.05 1.23
CA ASP A 15 -9.99 5.42 1.16
C ASP A 15 -11.01 6.45 1.71
N SER A 16 -10.67 7.74 1.63
CA SER A 16 -11.53 8.83 2.11
C SER A 16 -12.83 9.02 1.31
N ARG A 17 -12.95 8.41 0.13
CA ARG A 17 -14.14 8.40 -0.72
C ARG A 17 -14.93 7.10 -0.62
N GLY A 18 -14.48 6.14 0.20
CA GLY A 18 -15.10 4.84 0.37
C GLY A 18 -14.75 3.82 -0.72
N ASN A 19 -13.75 4.10 -1.57
CA ASN A 19 -13.29 3.12 -2.55
C ASN A 19 -12.24 2.19 -1.95
N PRO A 20 -12.19 0.91 -2.36
CA PRO A 20 -11.10 0.01 -2.01
C PRO A 20 -9.72 0.58 -2.34
N THR A 21 -8.74 0.41 -1.46
CA THR A 21 -7.32 0.69 -1.69
C THR A 21 -6.45 -0.25 -0.89
N VAL A 22 -5.14 -0.29 -1.18
CA VAL A 22 -4.19 -1.21 -0.56
C VAL A 22 -3.46 -0.54 0.62
N GLU A 23 -3.41 -1.21 1.77
CA GLU A 23 -2.46 -0.94 2.84
C GLU A 23 -1.42 -2.06 2.91
N ALA A 24 -0.13 -1.71 2.97
CA ALA A 24 0.95 -2.66 3.18
C ALA A 24 1.62 -2.45 4.55
N ARG A 25 1.80 -3.55 5.30
CA ARG A 25 2.65 -3.60 6.49
C ARG A 25 3.98 -4.26 6.17
N VAL A 26 5.07 -3.63 6.57
CA VAL A 26 6.44 -4.16 6.48
C VAL A 26 7.00 -4.35 7.89
N SER A 27 7.62 -5.50 8.13
CA SER A 27 8.31 -5.82 9.39
C SER A 27 9.79 -6.09 9.14
N LEU A 28 10.65 -5.51 9.98
CA LEU A 28 12.10 -5.67 9.95
C LEU A 28 12.57 -6.68 11.01
N ALA A 29 13.71 -7.33 10.76
CA ALA A 29 14.35 -8.24 11.71
C ALA A 29 14.71 -7.57 13.05
N GLY A 30 14.80 -6.24 13.08
CA GLY A 30 15.01 -5.44 14.29
C GLY A 30 13.73 -5.14 15.09
N GLY A 31 12.59 -5.75 14.76
CA GLY A 31 11.33 -5.61 15.49
C GLY A 31 10.46 -4.41 15.06
N ILE A 32 11.03 -3.43 14.36
CA ILE A 32 10.28 -2.30 13.79
C ILE A 32 9.27 -2.81 12.77
N SER A 33 8.04 -2.32 12.85
CA SER A 33 7.01 -2.53 11.84
C SER A 33 6.32 -1.21 11.52
N ALA A 34 6.05 -0.99 10.23
CA ALA A 34 5.36 0.19 9.74
C ALA A 34 4.28 -0.22 8.73
N LYS A 35 3.29 0.64 8.56
CA LYS A 35 2.22 0.46 7.58
C LYS A 35 1.95 1.75 6.84
N ALA A 36 1.61 1.63 5.56
CA ALA A 36 1.27 2.73 4.69
C ALA A 36 0.07 2.35 3.82
N ALA A 37 -0.86 3.29 3.68
CA ALA A 37 -2.00 3.20 2.78
C ALA A 37 -1.69 3.95 1.48
N VAL A 38 -2.04 3.36 0.34
CA VAL A 38 -1.88 4.00 -0.97
C VAL A 38 -3.09 4.91 -1.24
N PRO A 39 -2.90 6.18 -1.64
CA PRO A 39 -4.01 7.03 -2.08
C PRO A 39 -4.54 6.57 -3.44
N SER A 40 -5.84 6.76 -3.69
CA SER A 40 -6.45 6.48 -5.00
C SER A 40 -6.52 7.75 -5.84
N GLY A 41 -5.97 7.70 -7.06
CA GLY A 41 -6.08 8.80 -8.03
C GLY A 41 -7.48 8.86 -8.64
N ALA A 42 -7.96 10.07 -8.99
CA ALA A 42 -9.11 10.23 -9.90
C ALA A 42 -8.69 10.67 -11.31
N SER A 43 -7.41 11.02 -11.50
CA SER A 43 -6.88 11.37 -12.81
C SER A 43 -6.84 10.15 -13.72
N THR A 44 -6.99 10.39 -15.01
CA THR A 44 -6.96 9.36 -16.07
C THR A 44 -5.86 9.66 -17.09
N GLY A 45 -4.80 10.37 -16.68
CA GLY A 45 -3.69 10.75 -17.54
C GLY A 45 -3.04 9.53 -18.20
N ALA A 46 -2.90 9.56 -19.53
CA ALA A 46 -2.39 8.43 -20.32
C ALA A 46 -0.92 8.06 -20.03
N HIS A 47 -0.19 8.90 -19.28
CA HIS A 47 1.22 8.70 -18.93
C HIS A 47 1.44 8.51 -17.42
N GLU A 48 0.38 8.31 -16.65
CA GLU A 48 0.48 8.05 -15.21
C GLU A 48 0.81 6.57 -14.94
N ALA A 49 1.38 6.30 -13.77
CA ALA A 49 1.54 4.93 -13.31
C ALA A 49 0.15 4.31 -13.04
N LEU A 50 -0.11 3.16 -13.64
CA LEU A 50 -1.41 2.49 -13.54
C LEU A 50 -1.54 1.76 -12.20
N GLU A 51 -2.60 2.07 -11.46
CA GLU A 51 -3.04 1.24 -10.33
C GLU A 51 -3.79 0.01 -10.85
N LEU A 52 -3.56 -1.15 -10.23
CA LEU A 52 -4.30 -2.36 -10.54
C LEU A 52 -5.62 -2.37 -9.79
N ARG A 53 -6.71 -2.63 -10.51
CA ARG A 53 -8.07 -2.79 -10.00
C ARG A 53 -8.58 -4.18 -10.43
N ASP A 54 -9.50 -4.75 -9.66
CA ASP A 54 -10.04 -6.08 -9.93
C ASP A 54 -11.05 -6.10 -11.09
N GLY A 55 -11.58 -4.94 -11.49
CA GLY A 55 -12.55 -4.75 -12.57
C GLY A 55 -11.94 -4.29 -13.89
#